data_AF-A0A8T5LXU7-F1
#
_entry.id   AF-A0A8T5LXU7-F1
#
_cell.length_a   1.000
_cell.length_b   1.000
_cell.length_c   1.000
_cell.angle_alpha   90.00
_cell.angle_beta   90.00
_cell.angle_gamma   90.00
#
_symmetry.space_group_name_H-M   'P 1'
#
loop_
_entity.id
_entity.type
_entity.pdbx_description
1 polymer ?
#
loop_
_entity_poly.entity_id
_entity_poly.type
_entity_poly.pdbx_seq_one_letter_code
_entity_poly.pdbx_strand_id
1 'polypeptide(L)'
;MKDLLRIVIGFCVVAAVLGTLCVYALHAAPIEFGEILLIAVILIIVVGAAAIVWQRTKDAKKGLPTEDERSLKTAYKAGYYAFIVAIWSAVGVNWIDIFITEELGGTALTLSQGTGVVVLLSGLVFIIGYLWLNKRTS
;
A
#
# COMPACT_ATOMS: atom_id res chain seq x y z
N MET A 1 -5.74 7.55 25.56
CA MET A 1 -6.84 7.88 24.60
C MET A 1 -6.35 8.04 23.16
N LYS A 2 -5.26 8.78 22.90
CA LYS A 2 -4.71 8.99 21.55
C LYS A 2 -4.38 7.68 20.81
N ASP A 3 -3.83 6.71 21.52
CA ASP A 3 -3.42 5.40 20.98
C ASP A 3 -4.59 4.54 20.50
N LEU A 4 -5.67 4.48 21.29
CA LEU A 4 -6.92 3.81 20.92
C LEU A 4 -7.55 4.45 19.69
N LEU A 5 -7.59 5.79 19.63
CA LEU A 5 -8.12 6.51 18.48
C LEU A 5 -7.35 6.16 17.20
N ARG A 6 -6.01 6.08 17.27
CA ARG A 6 -5.16 5.71 16.12
C ARG A 6 -5.42 4.29 15.64
N ILE A 7 -5.61 3.34 16.57
CA ILE A 7 -5.94 1.95 16.23
C ILE A 7 -7.31 1.89 15.54
N VAL A 8 -8.32 2.59 16.09
CA VAL A 8 -9.67 2.65 15.51
C VAL A 8 -9.63 3.25 14.10
N ILE A 9 -8.93 4.36 13.90
CA ILE A 9 -8.75 4.95 12.57
C ILE A 9 -8.11 3.95 11.61
N GLY A 10 -7.09 3.21 12.04
CA GLY A 10 -6.44 2.19 11.22
C GLY A 10 -7.41 1.10 10.76
N PHE A 11 -8.25 0.58 11.66
CA PHE A 11 -9.29 -0.39 11.30
C PHE A 11 -10.36 0.22 10.38
N CYS A 12 -10.78 1.46 10.62
CA CYS A 12 -11.73 2.15 9.74
C CYS A 12 -11.19 2.28 8.31
N VAL A 13 -9.91 2.62 8.13
CA VAL A 13 -9.28 2.71 6.81
C VAL A 13 -9.25 1.34 6.12
N VAL A 14 -8.81 0.29 6.83
CA VAL A 14 -8.81 -1.08 6.28
C VAL A 14 -10.22 -1.51 5.86
N ALA A 15 -11.21 -1.27 6.71
CA ALA A 15 -12.61 -1.60 6.43
C ALA A 15 -13.16 -0.79 5.24
N ALA A 16 -12.81 0.49 5.12
CA ALA A 16 -13.22 1.33 4.00
C ALA A 16 -12.67 0.81 2.67
N VAL A 17 -11.37 0.45 2.62
CA VAL A 17 -10.75 -0.11 1.40
C VAL A 17 -11.37 -1.45 1.01
N LEU A 18 -11.63 -2.34 1.97
CA LEU A 18 -12.34 -3.59 1.73
C LEU A 18 -13.78 -3.34 1.25
N GLY A 19 -14.47 -2.36 1.83
CA GLY A 19 -15.80 -1.94 1.41
C GLY A 19 -15.81 -1.47 -0.04
N THR A 20 -14.84 -0.63 -0.44
CA THR A 20 -14.72 -0.18 -1.84
C THR A 20 -14.42 -1.32 -2.79
N LEU A 21 -13.58 -2.30 -2.39
CA LEU A 21 -13.30 -3.49 -3.20
C LEU A 21 -14.54 -4.36 -3.37
N CYS A 22 -15.34 -4.55 -2.31
CA CYS A 22 -16.60 -5.29 -2.39
C CYS A 22 -17.60 -4.60 -3.31
N VAL A 23 -17.75 -3.27 -3.20
CA VAL A 23 -18.64 -2.51 -4.10
C VAL A 23 -18.19 -2.65 -5.55
N TYR A 24 -16.87 -2.57 -5.81
CA TYR A 24 -16.31 -2.79 -7.14
C TYR A 24 -16.61 -4.20 -7.64
N ALA A 25 -16.34 -5.25 -6.84
CA ALA A 25 -16.59 -6.64 -7.22
C ALA A 25 -18.07 -6.95 -7.50
N LEU A 26 -19.00 -6.27 -6.83
CA LEU A 26 -20.44 -6.43 -7.03
C LEU A 26 -20.96 -5.76 -8.31
N HIS A 27 -20.27 -4.73 -8.81
CA HIS A 27 -20.68 -3.96 -9.99
C HIS A 27 -19.79 -4.17 -11.22
N ALA A 28 -18.66 -4.85 -11.05
CA ALA A 28 -17.76 -5.15 -12.14
C ALA A 28 -18.41 -6.14 -13.13
N ALA A 29 -18.19 -5.87 -14.41
CA ALA A 29 -18.39 -6.84 -15.49
C ALA A 29 -17.36 -8.00 -15.33
N PRO A 30 -17.25 -9.01 -16.22
CA PRO A 30 -16.30 -10.08 -16.01
C PRO A 30 -14.87 -9.53 -15.83
N ILE A 31 -14.28 -9.81 -14.68
CA ILE A 31 -12.98 -9.26 -14.27
C ILE A 31 -11.90 -9.75 -15.22
N GLU A 32 -11.15 -8.82 -15.83
CA GLU A 32 -10.06 -9.17 -16.73
C GLU A 32 -8.81 -9.63 -15.97
N PHE A 33 -7.96 -10.43 -16.61
CA PHE A 33 -6.74 -10.97 -15.96
C PHE A 33 -5.83 -9.87 -15.38
N GLY A 34 -5.71 -8.73 -16.07
CA GLY A 34 -4.94 -7.58 -15.57
C GLY A 34 -5.52 -6.98 -14.29
N GLU A 35 -6.84 -6.96 -14.15
CA GLU A 35 -7.53 -6.47 -12.95
C GLU A 35 -7.34 -7.43 -11.77
N ILE A 36 -7.31 -8.74 -12.02
CA ILE A 36 -7.03 -9.75 -10.98
C ILE A 36 -5.68 -9.49 -10.31
N LEU A 37 -4.65 -9.20 -11.09
CA LEU A 37 -3.31 -8.91 -10.56
C LEU A 37 -3.29 -7.64 -9.70
N LEU A 38 -3.99 -6.58 -10.15
CA LEU A 38 -4.11 -5.34 -9.38
C LEU A 38 -4.86 -5.55 -8.06
N ILE A 39 -5.98 -6.29 -8.10
CA ILE A 39 -6.75 -6.64 -6.90
C ILE A 39 -5.87 -7.44 -5.94
N ALA A 40 -5.07 -8.40 -6.43
CA ALA A 40 -4.15 -9.17 -5.59
C ALA A 40 -3.11 -8.27 -4.89
N VAL A 41 -2.54 -7.30 -5.59
CA VAL A 41 -1.60 -6.32 -5.00
C VAL A 41 -2.29 -5.48 -3.93
N ILE A 42 -3.51 -4.98 -4.19
CA ILE A 42 -4.28 -4.22 -3.19
C ILE A 42 -4.54 -5.09 -1.95
N LEU A 43 -4.95 -6.35 -2.13
CA LEU A 43 -5.19 -7.27 -1.02
C LEU A 43 -3.92 -7.49 -0.18
N ILE A 44 -2.75 -7.62 -0.80
CA ILE A 44 -1.47 -7.74 -0.08
C ILE A 44 -1.23 -6.49 0.79
N ILE A 45 -1.45 -5.29 0.24
CA ILE A 45 -1.29 -4.03 0.97
C ILE A 45 -2.27 -3.97 2.15
N VAL A 46 -3.55 -4.32 1.92
CA VAL A 46 -4.60 -4.29 2.94
C VAL A 46 -4.31 -5.29 4.07
N VAL A 47 -3.91 -6.53 3.74
CA VAL A 47 -3.52 -7.54 4.72
C VAL A 47 -2.30 -7.09 5.51
N GLY A 48 -1.31 -6.50 4.86
CA GLY A 48 -0.13 -5.93 5.51
C GLY A 48 -0.49 -4.80 6.47
N ALA A 49 -1.33 -3.86 6.06
CA ALA A 49 -1.81 -2.77 6.90
C ALA A 49 -2.61 -3.30 8.10
N ALA A 50 -3.51 -4.25 7.89
CA ALA A 50 -4.26 -4.92 8.94
C ALA A 50 -3.33 -5.62 9.95
N ALA A 51 -2.27 -6.27 9.48
CA ALA A 51 -1.28 -6.91 10.34
C ALA A 51 -0.54 -5.88 11.23
N ILE A 52 -0.20 -4.71 10.71
CA ILE A 52 0.43 -3.62 11.48
C ILE A 52 -0.54 -3.10 12.56
N VAL A 53 -1.80 -2.82 12.19
CA VAL A 53 -2.82 -2.36 13.15
C VAL A 53 -3.10 -3.42 14.23
N TRP A 54 -3.10 -4.69 13.84
CA TRP A 54 -3.26 -5.81 14.75
C TRP A 54 -2.10 -5.95 15.75
N GLN A 55 -0.85 -5.75 15.30
CA GLN A 55 0.32 -5.72 16.18
C GLN A 55 0.18 -4.60 17.22
N ARG A 56 -0.14 -3.37 16.77
CA ARG A 56 -0.37 -2.23 17.68
C ARG A 56 -1.46 -2.50 18.71
N THR A 57 -2.52 -3.20 18.30
CA THR A 57 -3.61 -3.60 19.20
C THR A 57 -3.13 -4.59 20.27
N LYS A 58 -2.27 -5.55 19.89
CA LYS A 58 -1.66 -6.49 20.84
C LYS A 58 -0.73 -5.78 21.82
N ASP A 59 0.04 -4.81 21.35
CA ASP A 59 0.96 -4.05 22.20
C ASP A 59 0.20 -3.14 23.18
N ALA A 60 -0.85 -2.47 22.71
CA ALA A 60 -1.75 -1.70 23.58
C ALA A 60 -2.40 -2.55 24.67
N LYS A 61 -2.82 -3.78 24.35
CA LYS A 61 -3.38 -4.73 25.33
C LYS A 61 -2.36 -5.18 26.38
N LYS A 62 -1.07 -5.15 26.06
CA LYS A 62 0.02 -5.44 26.99
C LYS A 62 0.46 -4.23 27.82
N GLY A 63 -0.15 -3.06 27.62
CA GLY A 63 0.25 -1.82 28.26
C GLY A 63 1.54 -1.22 27.69
N LEU A 64 2.03 -1.72 26.56
CA LEU A 64 3.18 -1.14 25.86
C LEU A 64 2.73 0.09 25.07
N PRO A 65 3.59 1.13 24.95
CA PRO A 65 3.28 2.27 24.11
C PRO A 65 3.10 1.83 22.66
N THR A 66 2.03 2.29 22.02
CA THR A 66 1.73 1.91 20.62
C THR A 66 2.71 2.50 19.60
N GLU A 67 3.42 3.56 19.98
CA GLU A 67 4.53 4.12 19.25
C GLU A 67 5.75 4.23 20.18
N ASP A 68 6.66 3.28 20.03
CA ASP A 68 8.01 3.40 20.56
C ASP A 68 8.91 4.15 19.54
N GLU A 69 9.99 4.80 19.99
CA GLU A 69 10.95 5.50 19.12
C GLU A 69 11.44 4.61 17.98
N ARG A 70 11.56 3.32 18.26
CA ARG A 70 11.94 2.30 17.28
C ARG A 70 10.90 2.11 16.18
N SER A 71 9.61 2.05 16.54
CA SER A 71 8.52 1.92 15.58
C SER A 71 8.45 3.14 14.67
N LEU A 72 8.75 4.33 15.21
CA LEU A 72 8.84 5.58 14.47
C LEU A 72 10.00 5.57 13.48
N LYS A 73 11.21 5.18 13.91
CA LYS A 73 12.39 5.03 13.03
C LYS A 73 12.14 4.02 11.90
N THR A 74 11.47 2.91 12.21
CA THR A 74 11.07 1.87 11.25
C THR A 74 10.11 2.44 10.21
N ALA A 75 9.06 3.12 10.66
CA ALA A 75 8.07 3.77 9.80
C ALA A 75 8.72 4.82 8.89
N TYR A 76 9.63 5.63 9.43
CA TYR A 76 10.33 6.66 8.67
C TYR A 76 11.20 6.05 7.57
N LYS A 77 11.97 5.00 7.88
CA LYS A 77 12.84 4.33 6.92
C LYS A 77 12.04 3.59 5.83
N ALA A 78 10.95 2.91 6.19
CA ALA A 78 10.04 2.29 5.24
C ALA A 78 9.36 3.35 4.34
N GLY A 79 8.94 4.46 4.94
CA GLY A 79 8.37 5.62 4.24
C GLY A 79 9.36 6.24 3.25
N TYR A 80 10.62 6.39 3.62
CA TYR A 80 11.67 6.86 2.73
C TYR A 80 11.82 5.96 1.48
N TYR A 81 11.91 4.63 1.67
CA TYR A 81 12.00 3.71 0.53
C TYR A 81 10.75 3.75 -0.36
N ALA A 82 9.56 3.79 0.26
CA ALA A 82 8.31 3.91 -0.47
C ALA A 82 8.24 5.21 -1.29
N PHE A 83 8.72 6.33 -0.73
CA PHE A 83 8.78 7.62 -1.40
C PHE A 83 9.74 7.61 -2.60
N ILE A 84 10.94 7.05 -2.44
CA ILE A 84 11.89 6.91 -3.55
C ILE A 84 11.29 6.06 -4.67
N VAL A 85 10.60 4.97 -4.33
CA VAL A 85 9.90 4.12 -5.31
C VAL A 85 8.74 4.85 -5.97
N ALA A 86 8.01 5.70 -5.25
CA ALA A 86 6.96 6.53 -5.84
C ALA A 86 7.51 7.47 -6.93
N ILE A 87 8.64 8.15 -6.66
CA ILE A 87 9.29 9.03 -7.64
C ILE A 87 9.71 8.23 -8.87
N TRP A 88 10.45 7.13 -8.67
CA TRP A 88 10.99 6.37 -9.79
C TRP A 88 9.94 5.61 -10.58
N SER A 89 8.85 5.16 -9.95
CA SER A 89 7.71 4.59 -10.66
C SER A 89 6.99 5.63 -11.49
N ALA A 90 6.85 6.88 -11.01
CA ALA A 90 6.26 7.95 -11.80
C ALA A 90 7.11 8.29 -13.04
N VAL A 91 8.43 8.35 -12.89
CA VAL A 91 9.36 8.48 -14.02
C VAL A 91 9.23 7.29 -14.98
N GLY A 92 9.18 6.07 -14.43
CA GLY A 92 9.03 4.84 -15.21
C GLY A 92 7.74 4.77 -16.04
N VAL A 93 6.62 5.28 -15.52
CA VAL A 93 5.36 5.39 -16.26
C VAL A 93 5.52 6.29 -17.49
N ASN A 94 6.21 7.43 -17.35
CA ASN A 94 6.48 8.32 -18.48
C ASN A 94 7.39 7.66 -19.53
N TRP A 95 8.37 6.86 -19.09
CA TRP A 95 9.23 6.11 -20.01
C TRP A 95 8.47 5.03 -20.77
N ILE A 96 7.55 4.32 -20.11
CA ILE A 96 6.67 3.35 -20.78
C ILE A 96 5.89 4.05 -21.89
N ASP A 97 5.36 5.25 -21.62
CA ASP A 97 4.59 5.97 -22.63
C ASP A 97 5.46 6.35 -23.84
N ILE A 98 6.66 6.88 -23.61
CA ILE A 98 7.60 7.24 -24.69
C ILE A 98 8.04 6.01 -25.50
N PHE A 99 8.56 4.97 -24.84
CA PHE A 99 9.20 3.85 -25.55
C PHE A 99 8.22 2.79 -26.06
N ILE A 100 7.06 2.62 -25.42
CA ILE A 100 6.11 1.56 -25.79
C ILE A 100 4.95 2.13 -26.60
N THR A 101 4.41 3.29 -26.22
CA THR A 101 3.30 3.90 -26.94
C THR A 101 3.78 4.56 -28.23
N GLU A 102 4.79 5.45 -28.15
CA GLU A 102 5.22 6.24 -29.31
C GLU A 102 6.09 5.44 -30.29
N GLU A 103 7.04 4.63 -29.80
CA GLU A 103 7.97 3.89 -30.69
C GLU A 103 7.46 2.53 -31.16
N LEU A 104 6.67 1.82 -30.34
CA LEU A 104 6.21 0.45 -30.63
C LEU A 104 4.72 0.37 -30.99
N GLY A 105 4.02 1.51 -31.02
CA GLY A 105 2.58 1.58 -31.37
C GLY A 105 1.67 0.93 -30.32
N GLY A 106 2.12 0.82 -29.07
CA GLY A 106 1.32 0.33 -27.96
C GLY A 106 0.18 1.27 -27.56
N THR A 107 -0.70 0.80 -26.68
CA THR A 107 -1.75 1.64 -26.08
C THR A 107 -1.21 2.49 -24.94
N ALA A 108 -1.50 3.79 -25.00
CA ALA A 108 -1.12 4.75 -23.95
C ALA A 108 -1.73 4.38 -22.60
N LEU A 109 -0.94 4.50 -21.53
CA LEU A 109 -1.46 4.37 -20.18
C LEU A 109 -2.33 5.58 -19.85
N THR A 110 -3.53 5.34 -19.32
CA THR A 110 -4.35 6.45 -18.82
C THR A 110 -3.71 7.04 -17.56
N LEU A 111 -3.99 8.32 -17.30
CA LEU A 111 -3.52 8.99 -16.08
C LEU A 111 -3.91 8.23 -14.80
N SER A 112 -5.10 7.62 -14.77
CA SER A 112 -5.57 6.82 -13.64
C SER A 112 -4.77 5.53 -13.46
N GLN A 113 -4.41 4.85 -14.54
CA GLN A 113 -3.56 3.66 -14.51
C GLN A 113 -2.14 4.00 -14.05
N GLY A 114 -1.54 5.05 -14.60
CA GLY A 114 -0.20 5.51 -14.19
C GLY A 114 -0.14 5.89 -12.71
N THR A 115 -1.11 6.68 -12.24
CA THR A 115 -1.21 7.04 -10.82
C THR A 115 -1.41 5.80 -9.94
N GLY A 116 -2.25 4.86 -10.39
CA GLY A 116 -2.48 3.59 -9.69
C GLY A 116 -1.19 2.79 -9.50
N VAL A 117 -0.37 2.65 -10.54
CA VAL A 117 0.92 1.95 -10.47
C VAL A 117 1.85 2.58 -9.42
N VAL A 118 1.96 3.92 -9.42
CA VAL A 118 2.81 4.66 -8.47
C VAL A 118 2.37 4.42 -7.02
N VAL A 119 1.07 4.52 -6.76
CA VAL A 119 0.50 4.33 -5.41
C VAL A 119 0.65 2.87 -4.96
N LEU A 120 0.39 1.91 -5.83
CA LEU A 120 0.47 0.49 -5.48
C LEU A 120 1.92 0.06 -5.22
N LEU A 121 2.87 0.45 -6.06
CA LEU A 121 4.28 0.11 -5.87
C LEU A 121 4.85 0.74 -4.59
N SER A 122 4.56 2.01 -4.35
CA SER A 122 5.00 2.69 -3.13
C SER A 122 4.37 2.08 -1.88
N GLY A 123 3.07 1.79 -1.90
CA GLY A 123 2.37 1.12 -0.80
C GLY A 123 2.92 -0.29 -0.51
N LEU A 124 3.19 -1.07 -1.55
CA LEU A 124 3.77 -2.41 -1.44
C LEU A 124 5.18 -2.36 -0.83
N VAL A 125 6.02 -1.44 -1.28
CA VAL A 125 7.37 -1.24 -0.72
C VAL A 125 7.31 -0.75 0.72
N PHE A 126 6.36 0.11 1.07
CA PHE A 126 6.15 0.52 2.45
C PHE A 126 5.83 -0.69 3.33
N ILE A 127 4.85 -1.51 2.95
CA ILE A 127 4.41 -2.67 3.73
C ILE A 127 5.54 -3.69 3.89
N ILE A 128 6.20 -4.05 2.79
CA ILE A 128 7.33 -5.00 2.83
C ILE A 128 8.46 -4.44 3.67
N GLY A 129 8.86 -3.19 3.43
CA GLY A 129 9.94 -2.52 4.15
C GLY A 129 9.64 -2.42 5.64
N TYR A 130 8.42 -2.04 6.01
CA TYR A 130 7.99 -1.92 7.40
C TYR A 130 8.04 -3.28 8.11
N LEU A 131 7.42 -4.31 7.53
CA LEU A 131 7.37 -5.64 8.15
C LEU A 131 8.76 -6.28 8.26
N TRP A 132 9.62 -6.09 7.25
CA TRP A 132 10.98 -6.60 7.27
C TRP A 132 11.86 -5.89 8.31
N LEU A 133 11.84 -4.57 8.35
CA LEU A 133 12.60 -3.79 9.34
C LEU A 133 12.11 -4.04 10.77
N ASN A 134 10.81 -4.21 10.97
CA ASN A 134 10.24 -4.48 12.29
C ASN A 134 10.70 -5.84 12.84
N LYS A 135 10.71 -6.89 12.00
CA LYS A 135 11.21 -8.22 12.37
C LYS A 135 12.71 -8.24 12.69
N ARG A 136 13.52 -7.47 11.96
CA ARG A 136 14.98 -7.50 12.14
C ARG A 136 15.46 -6.80 13.41
N THR A 137 14.63 -5.94 13.96
CA THR A 137 14.97 -5.15 15.13
C THR A 137 14.44 -5.76 16.44
N SER A 138 13.59 -6.81 16.38
CA SER A 138 12.90 -7.43 17.53
C SER A 138 13.70 -8.58 18.10
#